data_AF-A0AAV4DEA7-F1
#
_entry.id   AF-A0AAV4DEA7-F1
#
_cell.length_a   1.000
_cell.length_b   1.000
_cell.length_c   1.000
_cell.angle_alpha   90.00
_cell.angle_beta   90.00
_cell.angle_gamma   90.00
#
_symmetry.space_group_name_H-M   'P 1'
#
loop_
_entity.id
_entity.type
_entity.pdbx_description
1 polymer ?
#
loop_
_entity_poly.entity_id
_entity_poly.type
_entity_poly.pdbx_seq_one_letter_code
_entity_poly.pdbx_strand_id
1 'polypeptide(L)'
;MIYTLPIHEQRKVCRHMFLSTLGVTERQIRTALKKRQRDGQIAMEGRGGRREAEKVEDEEKRQSILDHINKFPRMESHYCQTNTKNEFLAPPELNLTTMCNMYVSEMAADKKKPASRSLYNNIFKSLGLKFFALKKDASGICLRKMKENPTDESFLTMYQKHVDEKVKVRQVKEEAKKMASENPKICAAVFDLQQVIYTPKSHHSSIFYKRRLANYNFTIFDLQSQEGRCFLWHEGIARRGANEISTCIYKFLQEKDSDGTEEVILFCDGCVGQNKNSVLPSMILYSLEHAKNLKKVTVNYFETNHGQNEGDCMHSVIEGKVSKQPEIMVPSQLATLIQTARATGKKQYTVYEINTVDVIDWKRYGQDIGLHAWRDALDGNILVWTKVMSVALEKRKGECDMLFKHSHMEEFSVVSKPPKRQVQEQNTA
;
A
#
# COMPACT_ATOMS: atom_id res chain seq x y z
N MET A 1 -43.24 -53.76 32.04
CA MET A 1 -43.23 -52.74 30.97
C MET A 1 -44.35 -53.08 30.01
N ILE A 2 -45.22 -52.12 29.74
CA ILE A 2 -46.24 -52.25 28.68
C ILE A 2 -45.58 -51.72 27.41
N TYR A 3 -45.57 -52.51 26.34
CA TYR A 3 -45.02 -52.11 25.04
C TYR A 3 -46.16 -51.67 24.13
N THR A 4 -46.09 -50.45 23.60
CA THR A 4 -47.08 -49.90 22.69
C THR A 4 -46.43 -49.36 21.43
N LEU A 5 -46.98 -49.64 20.26
CA LEU A 5 -46.55 -49.05 18.99
C LEU A 5 -47.66 -48.13 18.45
N PRO A 6 -47.32 -46.96 17.88
CA PRO A 6 -48.29 -46.04 17.30
C PRO A 6 -48.67 -46.53 15.89
N ILE A 7 -49.76 -47.28 15.78
CA ILE A 7 -50.34 -47.68 14.48
C ILE A 7 -51.75 -47.12 14.45
N HIS A 8 -51.88 -45.88 13.97
CA HIS A 8 -53.09 -45.01 14.01
C HIS A 8 -53.63 -44.70 15.42
N GLU A 9 -53.56 -45.64 16.36
CA GLU A 9 -53.74 -45.50 17.81
C GLU A 9 -52.62 -46.27 18.55
N GLN A 10 -52.45 -46.05 19.86
CA GLN A 10 -51.47 -46.82 20.64
C GLN A 10 -51.94 -48.25 20.87
N ARG A 11 -51.42 -49.20 20.08
CA ARG A 11 -51.71 -50.62 20.25
C ARG A 11 -50.69 -51.28 21.17
N LYS A 12 -51.18 -52.03 22.16
CA LYS A 12 -50.34 -52.89 23.02
C LYS A 12 -49.83 -54.06 22.20
N VAL A 13 -48.53 -54.30 22.24
CA VAL A 13 -47.85 -55.37 21.51
C VAL A 13 -47.02 -56.23 22.45
N CYS A 14 -46.67 -57.44 22.01
CA CYS A 14 -45.75 -58.28 22.77
C CYS A 14 -44.32 -57.72 22.70
N ARG A 15 -43.50 -58.09 23.69
CA ARG A 15 -42.10 -57.64 23.80
C ARG A 15 -41.30 -57.94 22.54
N HIS A 16 -41.43 -59.15 21.99
CA HIS A 16 -40.67 -59.57 20.81
C HIS A 16 -41.00 -58.69 19.59
N MET A 17 -42.30 -58.46 19.34
CA MET A 17 -42.75 -57.58 18.27
C MET A 17 -42.18 -56.16 18.42
N PHE A 18 -42.26 -55.58 19.62
CA PHE A 18 -41.74 -54.22 19.86
C PHE A 18 -40.24 -54.09 19.57
N LEU A 19 -39.43 -55.04 20.04
CA LEU A 19 -37.98 -55.04 19.86
C LEU A 19 -37.58 -55.25 18.39
N SER A 20 -38.21 -56.22 17.73
CA SER A 20 -37.94 -56.56 16.33
C SER A 20 -38.39 -55.46 15.37
N THR A 21 -39.57 -54.86 15.61
CA THR A 21 -40.10 -53.80 14.74
C THR A 21 -39.30 -52.50 14.83
N LEU A 22 -38.81 -52.12 16.01
CA LEU A 22 -38.00 -50.90 16.18
C LEU A 22 -36.49 -51.15 16.03
N GLY A 23 -36.06 -52.40 15.84
CA GLY A 23 -34.65 -52.75 15.68
C GLY A 23 -33.79 -52.44 16.91
N VAL A 24 -34.38 -52.45 18.11
CA VAL A 24 -33.69 -52.11 19.36
C VAL A 24 -33.61 -53.30 20.29
N THR A 25 -32.52 -53.37 21.05
CA THR A 25 -32.33 -54.39 22.09
C THR A 25 -32.99 -53.99 23.40
N GLU A 26 -33.38 -54.97 24.21
CA GLU A 26 -33.96 -54.71 25.53
C GLU A 26 -33.01 -53.89 26.42
N ARG A 27 -31.70 -54.13 26.30
CA ARG A 27 -30.68 -53.38 27.05
C ARG A 27 -30.70 -51.89 26.71
N GLN A 28 -30.88 -51.54 25.43
CA GLN A 28 -30.97 -50.14 24.99
C GLN A 28 -32.19 -49.45 25.60
N ILE A 29 -33.36 -50.11 25.56
CA ILE A 29 -34.60 -49.58 26.16
C ILE A 29 -34.44 -49.36 27.66
N ARG A 30 -33.95 -50.38 28.39
CA ARG A 30 -33.73 -50.27 29.84
C ARG A 30 -32.75 -49.15 30.19
N THR A 31 -31.70 -48.99 29.39
CA THR A 31 -30.70 -47.93 29.59
C THR A 31 -31.29 -46.55 29.32
N ALA A 32 -32.05 -46.39 28.23
CA ALA A 32 -32.73 -45.14 27.90
C ALA A 32 -33.74 -44.75 28.98
N LEU A 33 -34.55 -45.69 29.47
CA LEU A 33 -35.50 -45.46 30.55
C LEU A 33 -34.79 -45.12 31.88
N LYS A 34 -33.67 -45.77 32.19
CA LYS A 34 -32.86 -45.45 33.38
C LYS A 34 -32.22 -44.05 33.31
N LYS A 35 -31.90 -43.58 32.10
CA LYS A 35 -31.31 -42.26 31.84
C LYS A 35 -32.34 -41.17 31.53
N ARG A 36 -33.64 -41.49 31.49
CA ARG A 36 -34.70 -40.54 31.17
C ARG A 36 -34.90 -39.56 32.33
N GLN A 37 -34.80 -38.27 32.04
CA GLN A 37 -35.07 -37.19 32.96
C GLN A 37 -36.58 -36.84 32.99
N ARG A 38 -37.00 -36.04 33.97
CA ARG A 38 -38.43 -35.73 34.22
C ARG A 38 -39.11 -35.01 33.05
N ASP A 39 -38.34 -34.28 32.25
CA ASP A 39 -38.77 -33.55 31.05
C ASP A 39 -38.86 -34.44 29.79
N GLY A 40 -38.51 -35.73 29.90
CA GLY A 40 -38.52 -36.67 28.80
C GLY A 40 -37.21 -36.74 27.99
N GLN A 41 -36.19 -35.93 28.32
CA GLN A 41 -34.88 -36.00 27.68
C GLN A 41 -34.03 -37.14 28.26
N ILE A 42 -33.07 -37.64 27.50
CA ILE A 42 -32.12 -38.66 27.97
C ILE A 42 -30.87 -37.94 28.49
N ALA A 43 -30.43 -38.28 29.70
CA ALA A 43 -29.22 -37.72 30.30
C ALA A 43 -27.98 -37.90 29.40
N MET A 44 -27.21 -36.81 29.22
CA MET A 44 -26.00 -36.78 28.39
C MET A 44 -24.96 -37.85 28.80
N GLU A 45 -24.18 -38.32 27.81
CA GLU A 45 -23.10 -39.28 28.01
C GLU A 45 -21.90 -38.65 28.74
N GLY A 46 -21.66 -39.08 29.98
CA GLY A 46 -20.56 -38.58 30.82
C GLY A 46 -19.24 -39.36 30.74
N ARG A 47 -19.04 -40.20 29.71
CA ARG A 47 -17.78 -40.94 29.51
C ARG A 47 -16.82 -40.10 28.67
N GLY A 48 -15.58 -39.92 29.13
CA GLY A 48 -14.52 -39.24 28.37
C GLY A 48 -14.32 -37.74 28.67
N GLY A 49 -14.90 -37.21 29.75
CA GLY A 49 -14.59 -35.84 30.19
C GLY A 49 -13.17 -35.74 30.77
N ARG A 50 -12.43 -34.67 30.42
CA ARG A 50 -11.15 -34.34 31.08
C ARG A 50 -11.36 -34.14 32.58
N ARG A 51 -10.45 -34.70 33.38
CA ARG A 51 -10.47 -34.54 34.85
C ARG A 51 -10.26 -33.07 35.20
N GLU A 52 -10.82 -32.61 36.32
CA GLU A 52 -10.67 -31.22 36.77
C GLU A 52 -9.20 -30.81 36.92
N ALA A 53 -8.36 -31.69 37.46
CA ALA A 53 -6.91 -31.48 37.55
C ALA A 53 -6.25 -31.24 36.18
N GLU A 54 -6.69 -31.94 35.12
CA GLU A 54 -6.16 -31.75 33.76
C GLU A 54 -6.58 -30.42 33.15
N LYS A 55 -7.73 -29.86 33.58
CA LYS A 55 -8.18 -28.53 33.15
C LYS A 55 -7.36 -27.43 33.82
N VAL A 56 -7.10 -27.57 35.12
CA VAL A 56 -6.26 -26.63 35.88
C VAL A 56 -4.84 -26.62 35.32
N GLU A 57 -4.27 -27.79 35.03
CA GLU A 57 -2.93 -27.90 34.43
C GLU A 57 -2.85 -27.29 33.01
N ASP A 58 -3.93 -27.38 32.21
CA ASP A 58 -3.99 -26.73 30.89
C ASP A 58 -4.04 -25.20 31.02
N GLU A 59 -4.80 -24.68 31.99
CA GLU A 59 -4.89 -23.23 32.25
C GLU A 59 -3.57 -22.66 32.78
N GLU A 60 -2.90 -23.35 33.71
CA GLU A 60 -1.58 -22.94 34.20
C GLU A 60 -0.55 -22.85 33.06
N LYS A 61 -0.58 -23.81 32.13
CA LYS A 61 0.28 -23.80 30.93
C LYS A 61 -0.06 -22.66 29.98
N ARG A 62 -1.34 -22.33 29.82
CA ARG A 62 -1.77 -21.19 29.00
C ARG A 62 -1.30 -19.87 29.59
N GLN A 63 -1.46 -19.69 30.91
CA GLN A 63 -1.03 -18.49 31.61
C GLN A 63 0.50 -18.34 31.55
N SER A 64 1.24 -19.43 31.75
CA SER A 64 2.70 -19.46 31.60
C SER A 64 3.17 -18.98 30.21
N ILE A 65 2.47 -19.35 29.15
CA ILE A 65 2.78 -18.88 27.78
C ILE A 65 2.45 -17.39 27.63
N LEU A 66 1.31 -16.94 28.16
CA LEU A 66 0.91 -15.52 28.12
C LEU A 66 1.94 -14.64 28.84
N ASP A 67 2.35 -15.03 30.04
CA ASP A 67 3.34 -14.31 30.84
C ASP A 67 4.67 -14.20 30.09
N HIS A 68 5.13 -15.29 29.46
CA HIS A 68 6.34 -15.27 28.63
C HIS A 68 6.21 -14.34 27.42
N ILE A 69 5.09 -14.40 26.68
CA ILE A 69 4.87 -13.53 25.51
C ILE A 69 4.81 -12.05 25.92
N ASN A 70 4.26 -11.75 27.10
CA ASN A 70 4.16 -10.38 27.62
C ASN A 70 5.49 -9.78 28.09
N LYS A 71 6.54 -10.59 28.24
CA LYS A 71 7.91 -10.08 28.50
C LYS A 71 8.49 -9.32 27.30
N PHE A 72 7.97 -9.56 26.09
CA PHE A 72 8.48 -8.91 24.89
C PHE A 72 7.80 -7.55 24.66
N PRO A 73 8.57 -6.48 24.36
CA PRO A 73 8.02 -5.16 24.12
C PRO A 73 7.13 -5.16 22.87
N ARG A 74 5.96 -4.53 23.00
CA ARG A 74 5.00 -4.34 21.90
C ARG A 74 5.21 -2.97 21.27
N MET A 75 5.06 -2.91 19.94
CA MET A 75 5.14 -1.70 19.14
C MET A 75 3.77 -1.38 18.57
N GLU A 76 3.36 -0.11 18.67
CA GLU A 76 2.12 0.36 18.09
C GLU A 76 2.14 0.33 16.56
N SER A 77 0.97 0.14 15.97
CA SER A 77 0.76 0.09 14.52
C SER A 77 1.14 1.36 13.78
N HIS A 78 1.53 2.47 14.43
CA HIS A 78 1.90 3.73 13.76
C HIS A 78 3.00 3.59 12.68
N TYR A 79 3.80 2.52 12.74
CA TYR A 79 4.81 2.17 11.75
C TYR A 79 4.31 1.26 10.61
N CYS A 80 3.16 0.61 10.77
CA CYS A 80 2.53 -0.30 9.82
C CYS A 80 1.21 0.30 9.30
N GLN A 81 0.98 0.27 7.98
CA GLN A 81 -0.21 0.85 7.32
C GLN A 81 -1.53 0.66 8.11
N THR A 82 -2.35 1.70 8.06
CA THR A 82 -3.54 2.05 8.88
C THR A 82 -4.73 1.08 8.85
N ASN A 83 -4.54 -0.23 8.71
CA ASN A 83 -5.68 -1.15 8.64
C ASN A 83 -5.53 -2.49 9.36
N THR A 84 -4.60 -2.60 10.32
CA THR A 84 -4.56 -3.77 11.19
C THR A 84 -4.57 -3.36 12.65
N LYS A 85 -5.58 -3.80 13.40
CA LYS A 85 -5.64 -3.74 14.88
C LYS A 85 -4.59 -4.66 15.57
N ASN A 86 -3.56 -5.08 14.83
CA ASN A 86 -2.57 -6.03 15.30
C ASN A 86 -1.42 -5.28 15.96
N GLU A 87 -1.01 -5.74 17.13
CA GLU A 87 0.19 -5.28 17.82
C GLU A 87 1.41 -6.04 17.30
N PHE A 88 2.54 -5.35 17.17
CA PHE A 88 3.77 -5.93 16.61
C PHE A 88 4.84 -6.13 17.68
N LEU A 89 5.61 -7.22 17.58
CA LEU A 89 6.79 -7.42 18.43
C LEU A 89 7.99 -6.70 17.84
N ALA A 90 8.69 -5.92 18.68
CA ALA A 90 9.70 -4.95 18.26
C ALA A 90 11.02 -5.53 17.68
N PRO A 91 11.57 -6.67 18.15
CA PRO A 91 12.87 -7.14 17.65
C PRO A 91 12.73 -7.86 16.28
N PRO A 92 13.45 -7.42 15.23
CA PRO A 92 13.33 -7.99 13.87
C PRO A 92 13.93 -9.40 13.72
N GLU A 93 14.77 -9.82 14.66
CA GLU A 93 15.36 -11.16 14.71
C GLU A 93 14.47 -12.17 15.44
N LEU A 94 13.42 -11.67 16.10
CA LEU A 94 12.50 -12.50 16.85
C LEU A 94 11.55 -13.20 15.88
N ASN A 95 11.46 -14.51 16.01
CA ASN A 95 10.47 -15.32 15.32
C ASN A 95 9.86 -16.32 16.29
N LEU A 96 8.74 -16.92 15.90
CA LEU A 96 7.96 -17.81 16.77
C LEU A 96 8.76 -19.02 17.25
N THR A 97 9.68 -19.51 16.41
CA THR A 97 10.59 -20.61 16.76
C THR A 97 11.55 -20.18 17.85
N THR A 98 12.19 -19.02 17.70
CA THR A 98 13.12 -18.47 18.68
C THR A 98 12.41 -18.21 20.02
N MET A 99 11.23 -17.59 20.00
CA MET A 99 10.44 -17.35 21.22
C MET A 99 10.03 -18.64 21.94
N CYS A 100 9.61 -19.65 21.18
CA CYS A 100 9.26 -20.95 21.77
C CYS A 100 10.49 -21.65 22.36
N ASN A 101 11.66 -21.52 21.73
CA ASN A 101 12.90 -22.09 22.26
C ASN A 101 13.35 -21.37 23.54
N MET A 102 13.20 -20.04 23.60
CA MET A 102 13.45 -19.25 24.82
C MET A 102 12.52 -19.70 25.95
N TYR A 103 11.22 -19.84 25.68
CA TYR A 103 10.23 -20.34 26.65
C TYR A 103 10.59 -21.73 27.19
N VAL A 104 10.97 -22.66 26.32
CA VAL A 104 11.38 -24.01 26.71
C VAL A 104 12.63 -23.97 27.60
N SER A 105 13.58 -23.08 27.28
CA SER A 105 14.82 -22.92 28.05
C SER A 105 14.55 -22.31 29.44
N GLU A 106 13.68 -21.30 29.53
CA GLU A 106 13.25 -20.72 30.81
C GLU A 106 12.51 -21.74 31.69
N MET A 107 11.58 -22.50 31.10
CA MET A 107 10.85 -23.54 31.84
C MET A 107 11.78 -24.66 32.33
N ALA A 108 12.80 -25.01 31.55
CA ALA A 108 13.81 -25.98 31.94
C ALA A 108 14.68 -25.48 33.11
N ALA A 109 15.05 -24.19 33.11
CA ALA A 109 15.78 -23.55 34.22
C ALA A 109 14.96 -23.56 35.52
N ASP A 110 13.66 -23.33 35.42
CA ASP A 110 12.71 -23.37 36.55
C ASP A 110 12.28 -24.79 36.95
N LYS A 111 12.83 -25.84 36.32
CA LYS A 111 12.46 -27.26 36.50
C LYS A 111 10.96 -27.54 36.28
N LYS A 112 10.29 -26.76 35.43
CA LYS A 112 8.88 -26.93 35.05
C LYS A 112 8.77 -27.63 33.70
N LYS A 113 7.66 -28.35 33.50
CA LYS A 113 7.37 -28.97 32.19
C LYS A 113 6.86 -27.91 31.21
N PRO A 114 7.55 -27.69 30.07
CA PRO A 114 7.08 -26.72 29.08
C PRO A 114 5.81 -27.22 28.39
N ALA A 115 4.97 -26.27 27.99
CA ALA A 115 3.84 -26.52 27.11
C ALA A 115 4.28 -26.97 25.70
N SER A 116 3.37 -27.62 24.96
CA SER A 116 3.65 -28.03 23.59
C SER A 116 3.80 -26.81 22.66
N ARG A 117 4.66 -26.93 21.65
CA ARG A 117 4.86 -25.90 20.62
C ARG A 117 3.57 -25.56 19.87
N SER A 118 2.69 -26.54 19.68
CA SER A 118 1.36 -26.33 19.09
C SER A 118 0.48 -25.44 19.95
N LEU A 119 0.47 -25.64 21.28
CA LEU A 119 -0.27 -24.79 22.21
C LEU A 119 0.29 -23.36 22.21
N TYR A 120 1.62 -23.23 22.23
CA TYR A 120 2.32 -21.95 22.13
C TYR A 120 1.92 -21.17 20.87
N ASN A 121 1.96 -21.83 19.70
CA ASN A 121 1.58 -21.22 18.43
C ASN A 121 0.11 -20.78 18.39
N ASN A 122 -0.78 -21.56 19.00
CA ASN A 122 -2.20 -21.25 19.04
C ASN A 122 -2.48 -20.03 19.93
N ILE A 123 -1.84 -19.94 21.10
CA ILE A 123 -1.97 -18.79 22.00
C ILE A 123 -1.39 -17.53 21.36
N PHE A 124 -0.22 -17.63 20.72
CA PHE A 124 0.38 -16.52 19.98
C PHE A 124 -0.58 -16.00 18.89
N LYS A 125 -1.20 -16.90 18.12
CA LYS A 125 -2.21 -16.53 17.10
C LYS A 125 -3.46 -15.89 17.71
N SER A 126 -3.94 -16.38 18.85
CA SER A 126 -5.13 -15.80 19.51
C SER A 126 -4.90 -14.40 20.05
N LEU A 127 -3.64 -14.03 20.35
CA LEU A 127 -3.27 -12.68 20.76
C LEU A 127 -3.24 -11.67 19.60
N GLY A 128 -3.35 -12.12 18.35
CA GLY A 128 -3.31 -11.23 17.17
C GLY A 128 -1.94 -10.56 16.92
N LEU A 129 -0.87 -11.08 17.55
CA LEU A 129 0.48 -10.53 17.42
C LEU A 129 1.12 -10.88 16.09
N LYS A 130 1.89 -9.94 15.53
CA LYS A 130 2.72 -10.16 14.33
C LYS A 130 4.17 -9.77 14.58
N PHE A 131 5.10 -10.43 13.91
CA PHE A 131 6.51 -10.00 13.94
C PHE A 131 6.66 -8.75 13.09
N PHE A 132 7.36 -7.74 13.61
CA PHE A 132 7.71 -6.56 12.84
C PHE A 132 8.82 -6.92 11.86
N ALA A 133 8.49 -7.00 10.58
CA ALA A 133 9.48 -7.03 9.51
C ALA A 133 9.69 -5.60 9.04
N LEU A 134 10.94 -5.12 9.08
CA LEU A 134 11.32 -3.86 8.46
C LEU A 134 10.86 -3.88 7.00
N LYS A 135 10.08 -2.86 6.60
CA LYS A 135 9.77 -2.64 5.19
C LYS A 135 11.09 -2.47 4.44
N LYS A 136 11.21 -3.10 3.27
CA LYS A 136 12.39 -2.96 2.39
C LYS A 136 12.70 -1.49 2.09
N ASP A 137 11.69 -0.62 2.12
CA ASP A 137 11.78 0.80 1.81
C ASP A 137 11.52 1.67 3.05
N ALA A 138 12.15 1.38 4.19
CA ALA A 138 12.09 2.29 5.34
C ALA A 138 12.97 3.54 5.08
N SER A 139 12.52 4.72 5.48
CA SER A 139 13.38 5.93 5.42
C SER A 139 14.61 5.73 6.31
N GLY A 140 15.77 6.21 5.87
CA GLY A 140 17.01 6.10 6.65
C GLY A 140 16.90 6.77 8.03
N ILE A 141 16.13 7.87 8.11
CA ILE A 141 15.87 8.60 9.35
C ILE A 141 15.04 7.74 10.31
N CYS A 142 13.93 7.13 9.85
CA CYS A 142 13.14 6.22 10.68
C CYS A 142 13.95 4.99 11.12
N LEU A 143 14.75 4.42 10.21
CA LEU A 143 15.58 3.26 10.51
C LEU A 143 16.61 3.58 11.60
N ARG A 144 17.26 4.74 11.50
CA ARG A 144 18.21 5.23 12.49
C ARG A 144 17.55 5.42 13.86
N LYS A 145 16.37 6.06 13.90
CA LYS A 145 15.64 6.24 15.16
C LYS A 145 15.28 4.89 15.81
N MET A 146 14.87 3.91 15.02
CA MET A 146 14.51 2.58 15.52
C MET A 146 15.72 1.74 15.98
N LYS A 147 16.81 1.73 15.21
CA LYS A 147 17.96 0.85 15.47
C LYS A 147 18.94 1.42 16.48
N GLU A 148 19.24 2.71 16.37
CA GLU A 148 20.30 3.35 17.17
C GLU A 148 19.73 4.07 18.40
N ASN A 149 18.42 4.31 18.44
CA ASN A 149 17.74 5.14 19.44
C ASN A 149 18.55 6.37 19.89
N PRO A 150 18.98 7.23 18.94
CA PRO A 150 19.80 8.38 19.26
C PRO A 150 19.07 9.34 20.20
N THR A 151 19.84 9.92 21.12
CA THR A 151 19.44 10.95 22.08
C THR A 151 19.90 12.36 21.68
N ASP A 152 20.66 12.48 20.58
CA ASP A 152 21.10 13.76 20.03
C ASP A 152 19.89 14.64 19.68
N GLU A 153 19.82 15.81 20.33
CA GLU A 153 18.72 16.76 20.20
C GLU A 153 18.54 17.21 18.74
N SER A 154 19.65 17.41 18.01
CA SER A 154 19.61 17.83 16.60
C SER A 154 18.92 16.78 15.71
N PHE A 155 19.20 15.49 15.96
CA PHE A 155 18.56 14.39 15.27
C PHE A 155 17.10 14.24 15.68
N LEU A 156 16.76 14.41 16.97
CA LEU A 156 15.38 14.35 17.44
C LEU A 156 14.52 15.44 16.80
N THR A 157 15.03 16.67 16.68
CA THR A 157 14.35 17.75 15.97
C THR A 157 14.17 17.42 14.48
N MET A 158 15.21 16.89 13.81
CA MET A 158 15.13 16.46 12.41
C MET A 158 14.09 15.36 12.22
N TYR A 159 14.08 14.36 13.11
CA TYR A 159 13.13 13.26 13.10
C TYR A 159 11.69 13.75 13.32
N GLN A 160 11.48 14.67 14.26
CA GLN A 160 10.16 15.24 14.50
C GLN A 160 9.65 15.98 13.27
N LYS A 161 10.46 16.85 12.66
CA LYS A 161 10.11 17.52 11.40
C LYS A 161 9.74 16.53 10.30
N HIS A 162 10.52 15.46 10.15
CA HIS A 162 10.26 14.40 9.18
C HIS A 162 8.93 13.67 9.45
N VAL A 163 8.59 13.41 10.72
CA VAL A 163 7.29 12.83 11.11
C VAL A 163 6.15 13.80 10.83
N ASP A 164 6.33 15.08 11.14
CA ASP A 164 5.32 16.12 10.92
C ASP A 164 5.04 16.32 9.43
N GLU A 165 6.08 16.38 8.59
CA GLU A 165 5.95 16.43 7.12
C GLU A 165 5.19 15.23 6.58
N LYS A 166 5.54 14.02 7.04
CA LYS A 166 4.85 12.78 6.68
C LYS A 166 3.37 12.83 7.05
N VAL A 167 3.01 13.37 8.21
CA VAL A 167 1.60 13.51 8.62
C VAL A 167 0.91 14.58 7.78
N LYS A 168 1.57 15.72 7.56
CA LYS A 168 1.00 16.86 6.87
C LYS A 168 0.72 16.57 5.39
N VAL A 169 1.63 15.93 4.66
CA VAL A 169 1.40 15.58 3.24
C VAL A 169 0.22 14.63 3.07
N ARG A 170 -0.03 13.76 4.05
CA ARG A 170 -1.20 12.87 4.06
C ARG A 170 -2.49 13.65 4.26
N GLN A 171 -2.50 14.62 5.16
CA GLN A 171 -3.65 15.52 5.34
C GLN A 171 -3.94 16.29 4.05
N VAL A 172 -2.91 16.89 3.43
CA VAL A 172 -3.03 17.61 2.15
C VAL A 172 -3.61 16.70 1.05
N LYS A 173 -3.24 15.43 1.04
CA LYS A 173 -3.78 14.43 0.10
C LYS A 173 -5.25 14.10 0.36
N GLU A 174 -5.64 13.88 1.62
CA GLU A 174 -7.04 13.64 1.98
C GLU A 174 -7.91 14.88 1.70
N GLU A 175 -7.40 16.08 1.94
CA GLU A 175 -8.04 17.35 1.57
C GLU A 175 -8.21 17.46 0.05
N ALA A 176 -7.17 17.16 -0.74
CA ALA A 176 -7.25 17.16 -2.20
C ALA A 176 -8.28 16.16 -2.73
N LYS A 177 -8.36 14.98 -2.11
CA LYS A 177 -9.37 13.97 -2.44
C LYS A 177 -10.79 14.47 -2.13
N LYS A 178 -10.97 15.13 -0.98
CA LYS A 178 -12.25 15.75 -0.62
C LYS A 178 -12.64 16.86 -1.60
N MET A 179 -11.72 17.76 -1.94
CA MET A 179 -11.95 18.83 -2.92
C MET A 179 -12.34 18.28 -4.30
N ALA A 180 -11.66 17.24 -4.78
CA ALA A 180 -12.01 16.57 -6.04
C ALA A 180 -13.37 15.85 -6.00
N SER A 181 -13.81 15.42 -4.81
CA SER A 181 -15.14 14.83 -4.63
C SER A 181 -16.28 15.86 -4.63
N GLU A 182 -16.00 17.07 -4.15
CA GLU A 182 -16.98 18.17 -4.06
C GLU A 182 -17.06 18.99 -5.35
N ASN A 183 -15.96 19.10 -6.10
CA ASN A 183 -15.88 19.87 -7.33
C ASN A 183 -15.37 19.01 -8.51
N PRO A 184 -16.21 18.71 -9.52
CA PRO A 184 -15.82 17.88 -10.66
C PRO A 184 -14.75 18.54 -11.56
N LYS A 185 -14.49 19.84 -11.39
CA LYS A 185 -13.42 20.55 -12.11
C LYS A 185 -12.04 20.41 -11.46
N ILE A 186 -11.95 19.71 -10.32
CA ILE A 186 -10.69 19.44 -9.62
C ILE A 186 -10.38 17.96 -9.75
N CYS A 187 -9.17 17.63 -10.20
CA CYS A 187 -8.67 16.27 -10.24
C CYS A 187 -7.50 16.11 -9.25
N ALA A 188 -7.60 15.16 -8.33
CA ALA A 188 -6.50 14.75 -7.48
C ALA A 188 -5.96 13.39 -7.94
N ALA A 189 -4.66 13.29 -8.20
CA ALA A 189 -4.04 12.06 -8.71
C ALA A 189 -2.68 11.77 -8.07
N VAL A 190 -2.36 10.48 -7.95
CA VAL A 190 -1.04 10.00 -7.52
C VAL A 190 -0.35 9.37 -8.72
N PHE A 191 0.94 9.62 -8.90
CA PHE A 191 1.70 8.96 -9.94
C PHE A 191 3.01 8.35 -9.42
N ASP A 192 3.43 7.27 -10.05
CA ASP A 192 4.66 6.57 -9.73
C ASP A 192 5.17 5.73 -10.91
N LEU A 193 6.48 5.43 -10.92
CA LEU A 193 7.09 4.54 -11.88
C LEU A 193 7.27 3.15 -11.26
N GLN A 194 6.54 2.17 -11.79
CA GLN A 194 6.61 0.79 -11.31
C GLN A 194 8.02 0.20 -11.43
N GLN A 195 8.34 -0.76 -10.55
CA GLN A 195 9.53 -1.59 -10.68
C GLN A 195 9.65 -2.17 -12.11
N VAL A 196 10.88 -2.19 -12.65
CA VAL A 196 11.16 -2.65 -14.02
C VAL A 196 10.66 -4.08 -14.24
N ILE A 197 9.85 -4.26 -15.29
CA ILE A 197 9.34 -5.56 -15.69
C ILE A 197 10.23 -6.09 -16.81
N TYR A 198 10.82 -7.27 -16.64
CA TYR A 198 11.75 -7.85 -17.62
C TYR A 198 11.07 -8.89 -18.51
N THR A 199 11.25 -8.77 -19.83
CA THR A 199 10.83 -9.77 -20.83
C THR A 199 12.05 -10.31 -21.60
N PRO A 200 12.09 -11.60 -21.98
CA PRO A 200 11.10 -12.62 -21.67
C PRO A 200 11.10 -12.99 -20.17
N LYS A 201 9.94 -13.37 -19.66
CA LYS A 201 9.73 -14.01 -18.35
C LYS A 201 9.28 -15.44 -18.63
N SER A 202 10.01 -16.43 -18.16
CA SER A 202 9.57 -17.84 -18.16
C SER A 202 10.39 -18.64 -17.15
N HIS A 203 9.92 -19.83 -16.79
CA HIS A 203 10.57 -20.74 -15.85
C HIS A 203 11.73 -21.53 -16.47
N HIS A 204 11.96 -21.41 -17.79
CA HIS A 204 13.06 -22.08 -18.47
C HIS A 204 14.42 -21.55 -18.01
N SER A 205 15.31 -22.46 -17.62
CA SER A 205 16.66 -22.14 -17.12
C SER A 205 17.51 -21.35 -18.12
N SER A 206 17.24 -21.50 -19.42
CA SER A 206 17.94 -20.76 -20.48
C SER A 206 17.78 -19.24 -20.40
N ILE A 207 16.73 -18.73 -19.73
CA ILE A 207 16.49 -17.28 -19.61
C ILE A 207 17.45 -16.62 -18.63
N PHE A 208 17.95 -17.34 -17.62
CA PHE A 208 18.93 -16.80 -16.67
C PHE A 208 20.26 -16.42 -17.34
N TYR A 209 20.55 -16.97 -18.52
CA TYR A 209 21.75 -16.69 -19.30
C TYR A 209 21.53 -15.65 -20.41
N LYS A 210 20.32 -15.08 -20.54
CA LYS A 210 19.98 -14.12 -21.59
C LYS A 210 19.77 -12.73 -21.00
N ARG A 211 20.19 -11.70 -21.74
CA ARG A 211 19.83 -10.32 -21.44
C ARG A 211 18.32 -10.16 -21.65
N ARG A 212 17.63 -9.67 -20.62
CA ARG A 212 16.19 -9.44 -20.65
C ARG A 212 15.93 -7.96 -20.93
N LEU A 213 14.97 -7.69 -21.80
CA LEU A 213 14.52 -6.36 -22.15
C LEU A 213 13.81 -5.72 -20.95
N ALA A 214 14.28 -4.55 -20.54
CA ALA A 214 13.65 -3.77 -19.49
C ALA A 214 12.40 -3.04 -20.03
N ASN A 215 11.25 -3.30 -19.42
CA ASN A 215 9.99 -2.60 -19.68
C ASN A 215 9.66 -1.70 -18.50
N TYR A 216 9.23 -0.49 -18.81
CA TYR A 216 8.89 0.56 -17.87
C TYR A 216 7.38 0.83 -17.94
N ASN A 217 6.75 0.87 -16.77
CA ASN A 217 5.33 1.17 -16.65
C ASN A 217 5.15 2.36 -15.69
N PHE A 218 4.84 3.52 -16.24
CA PHE A 218 4.53 4.71 -15.45
C PHE A 218 3.02 4.79 -15.23
N THR A 219 2.60 4.95 -13.99
CA THR A 219 1.18 4.91 -13.63
C THR A 219 0.71 6.22 -13.06
N ILE A 220 -0.47 6.67 -13.49
CA ILE A 220 -1.20 7.78 -12.89
C ILE A 220 -2.56 7.25 -12.43
N PHE A 221 -2.85 7.40 -11.14
CA PHE A 221 -4.10 6.98 -10.53
C PHE A 221 -4.91 8.19 -10.07
N ASP A 222 -6.10 8.36 -10.64
CA ASP A 222 -7.05 9.38 -10.22
C ASP A 222 -7.74 8.93 -8.91
N LEU A 223 -7.55 9.71 -7.84
CA LEU A 223 -8.01 9.38 -6.50
C LEU A 223 -9.54 9.42 -6.38
N GLN A 224 -10.22 10.18 -7.24
CA GLN A 224 -11.68 10.32 -7.20
C GLN A 224 -12.35 9.34 -8.15
N SER A 225 -12.00 9.37 -9.44
CA SER A 225 -12.62 8.48 -10.43
C SER A 225 -12.17 7.02 -10.30
N GLN A 226 -11.08 6.76 -9.56
CA GLN A 226 -10.46 5.44 -9.39
C GLN A 226 -10.04 4.82 -10.73
N GLU A 227 -9.76 5.68 -11.70
CA GLU A 227 -9.21 5.35 -13.01
C GLU A 227 -7.68 5.33 -12.93
N GLY A 228 -7.09 4.25 -13.44
CA GLY A 228 -5.65 4.13 -13.57
C GLY A 228 -5.23 4.19 -15.03
N ARG A 229 -4.25 5.05 -15.32
CA ARG A 229 -3.58 5.15 -16.61
C ARG A 229 -2.19 4.54 -16.47
N CYS A 230 -1.79 3.74 -17.43
CA CYS A 230 -0.50 3.08 -17.50
C CYS A 230 0.18 3.47 -18.80
N PHE A 231 1.36 4.08 -18.72
CA PHE A 231 2.19 4.44 -19.85
C PHE A 231 3.32 3.43 -19.94
N LEU A 232 3.30 2.59 -20.97
CA LEU A 232 4.19 1.46 -21.15
C LEU A 232 5.18 1.73 -22.29
N TRP A 233 6.46 1.51 -22.03
CA TRP A 233 7.50 1.47 -23.06
C TRP A 233 8.65 0.58 -22.61
N HIS A 234 9.64 0.33 -23.46
CA HIS A 234 10.82 -0.45 -23.11
C HIS A 234 12.12 0.33 -23.37
N GLU A 235 13.22 -0.17 -22.83
CA GLU A 235 14.54 0.49 -22.90
C GLU A 235 15.05 0.78 -24.32
N GLY A 236 14.60 -0.01 -25.30
CA GLY A 236 14.88 0.25 -26.73
C GLY A 236 14.10 1.41 -27.35
N ILE A 237 13.06 1.93 -26.70
CA ILE A 237 12.25 3.06 -27.20
C ILE A 237 12.72 4.38 -26.57
N ALA A 238 12.79 4.42 -25.25
CA ALA A 238 13.12 5.62 -24.50
C ALA A 238 13.75 5.27 -23.15
N ARG A 239 14.31 6.28 -22.47
CA ARG A 239 14.83 6.13 -21.11
C ARG A 239 13.67 6.23 -20.11
N ARG A 240 13.96 6.45 -18.83
CA ARG A 240 12.96 6.61 -17.77
C ARG A 240 13.25 7.83 -16.89
N GLY A 241 13.75 8.89 -17.52
CA GLY A 241 14.15 10.12 -16.87
C GLY A 241 13.04 11.15 -16.84
N ALA A 242 13.38 12.36 -16.41
CA ALA A 242 12.42 13.44 -16.23
C ALA A 242 11.64 13.82 -17.51
N ASN A 243 12.25 13.72 -18.69
CA ASN A 243 11.57 14.03 -19.96
C ASN A 243 10.44 13.02 -20.24
N GLU A 244 10.71 11.72 -20.13
CA GLU A 244 9.70 10.68 -20.38
C GLU A 244 8.55 10.76 -19.37
N ILE A 245 8.87 10.94 -18.09
CA ILE A 245 7.87 11.08 -17.03
C ILE A 245 7.02 12.34 -17.25
N SER A 246 7.65 13.48 -17.54
CA SER A 246 6.94 14.74 -17.81
C SER A 246 6.06 14.65 -19.07
N THR A 247 6.48 13.94 -20.11
CA THR A 247 5.64 13.66 -21.29
C THR A 247 4.40 12.85 -20.94
N CYS A 248 4.53 11.82 -20.10
CA CYS A 248 3.37 11.04 -19.68
C CYS A 248 2.37 11.88 -18.88
N ILE A 249 2.88 12.74 -17.99
CA ILE A 249 2.06 13.68 -17.23
C ILE A 249 1.43 14.73 -18.16
N TYR A 250 2.16 15.22 -19.17
CA TYR A 250 1.62 16.14 -20.17
C TYR A 250 0.42 15.56 -20.90
N LYS A 251 0.52 14.31 -21.39
CA LYS A 251 -0.60 13.60 -22.02
C LYS A 251 -1.81 13.51 -21.08
N PHE A 252 -1.58 13.22 -19.79
CA PHE A 252 -2.64 13.22 -18.79
C PHE A 252 -3.26 14.62 -18.56
N LEU A 253 -2.46 15.67 -18.50
CA LEU A 253 -2.97 17.04 -18.36
C LEU A 253 -3.79 17.47 -19.57
N GLN A 254 -3.40 17.08 -20.79
CA GLN A 254 -4.17 17.35 -22.01
C GLN A 254 -5.55 16.66 -21.99
N GLU A 255 -5.61 15.41 -21.51
CA GLU A 255 -6.88 14.71 -21.32
C GLU A 255 -7.75 15.43 -20.30
N LYS A 256 -7.19 15.81 -19.15
CA LYS A 256 -7.94 16.52 -18.11
C LYS A 256 -8.40 17.90 -18.53
N ASP A 257 -7.60 18.63 -19.31
CA ASP A 257 -8.01 19.89 -19.94
C ASP A 257 -9.20 19.68 -20.89
N SER A 258 -9.16 18.60 -21.69
CA SER A 258 -10.23 18.23 -22.62
C SER A 258 -11.52 17.83 -21.89
N ASP A 259 -11.39 17.20 -20.71
CA ASP A 259 -12.51 16.88 -19.81
C ASP A 259 -13.11 18.12 -19.11
N GLY A 260 -12.50 19.30 -19.27
CA GLY A 260 -12.94 20.55 -18.64
C GLY A 260 -12.45 20.75 -17.21
N THR A 261 -11.40 20.02 -16.79
CA THR A 261 -10.75 20.18 -15.48
C THR A 261 -10.04 21.54 -15.41
N GLU A 262 -10.24 22.28 -14.33
CA GLU A 262 -9.59 23.59 -14.11
C GLU A 262 -8.37 23.49 -13.18
N GLU A 263 -8.36 22.53 -12.25
CA GLU A 263 -7.25 22.32 -11.32
C GLU A 263 -6.85 20.85 -11.21
N VAL A 264 -5.55 20.57 -11.31
CA VAL A 264 -4.98 19.23 -11.10
C VAL A 264 -4.00 19.25 -9.92
N ILE A 265 -4.21 18.36 -8.95
CA ILE A 265 -3.36 18.19 -7.77
C ILE A 265 -2.69 16.82 -7.85
N LEU A 266 -1.38 16.82 -8.07
CA LEU A 266 -0.55 15.64 -8.24
C LEU A 266 0.23 15.33 -6.97
N PHE A 267 0.40 14.03 -6.69
CA PHE A 267 1.23 13.52 -5.59
C PHE A 267 2.22 12.49 -6.13
N CYS A 268 3.48 12.59 -5.73
CA CYS A 268 4.53 11.66 -6.17
C CYS A 268 5.71 11.59 -5.21
N ASP A 269 6.59 10.60 -5.41
CA ASP A 269 7.85 10.52 -4.69
C ASP A 269 8.87 11.55 -5.18
N GLY A 270 9.71 12.02 -4.26
CA GLY A 270 10.74 13.03 -4.47
C GLY A 270 11.98 12.58 -5.26
N CYS A 271 11.84 11.70 -6.26
CA CYS A 271 12.97 11.22 -7.06
C CYS A 271 13.57 12.35 -7.91
N VAL A 272 14.82 12.75 -7.62
CA VAL A 272 15.48 13.90 -8.26
C VAL A 272 15.68 13.70 -9.77
N GLY A 273 16.02 12.49 -10.21
CA GLY A 273 16.25 12.20 -11.63
C GLY A 273 14.98 12.19 -12.49
N GLN A 274 13.80 12.17 -11.86
CA GLN A 274 12.51 11.99 -12.52
C GLN A 274 11.56 13.16 -12.24
N ASN A 275 11.24 13.40 -10.97
CA ASN A 275 10.14 14.28 -10.58
C ASN A 275 10.64 15.57 -9.92
N LYS A 276 11.59 15.46 -8.99
CA LYS A 276 12.03 16.55 -8.11
C LYS A 276 13.16 17.39 -8.73
N ASN A 277 12.87 17.94 -9.91
CA ASN A 277 13.79 18.76 -10.70
C ASN A 277 13.00 19.83 -11.50
N SER A 278 13.71 20.68 -12.25
CA SER A 278 13.10 21.78 -13.00
C SER A 278 12.31 21.35 -14.25
N VAL A 279 12.48 20.11 -14.72
CA VAL A 279 11.87 19.62 -15.98
C VAL A 279 10.35 19.49 -15.84
N LEU A 280 9.88 18.93 -14.73
CA LEU A 280 8.45 18.75 -14.46
C LEU A 280 7.70 20.10 -14.40
N PRO A 281 8.16 21.12 -13.63
CA PRO A 281 7.60 22.46 -13.68
C PRO A 281 7.68 23.13 -15.06
N SER A 282 8.75 22.90 -15.83
CA SER A 282 8.86 23.42 -17.20
C SER A 282 7.73 22.89 -18.10
N MET A 283 7.44 21.58 -18.01
CA MET A 283 6.33 20.97 -18.72
C MET A 283 4.97 21.53 -18.26
N ILE A 284 4.79 21.75 -16.95
CA ILE A 284 3.52 22.30 -16.44
C ILE A 284 3.30 23.74 -16.92
N LEU A 285 4.35 24.58 -16.95
CA LEU A 285 4.28 25.93 -17.52
C LEU A 285 3.78 25.90 -18.96
N TYR A 286 4.40 25.05 -19.78
CA TYR A 286 3.99 24.86 -21.17
C TYR A 286 2.54 24.38 -21.27
N SER A 287 2.15 23.43 -20.43
CA SER A 287 0.80 22.87 -20.40
C SER A 287 -0.25 23.94 -20.09
N LEU A 288 -0.02 24.76 -19.07
CA LEU A 288 -0.94 25.83 -18.67
C LEU A 288 -1.05 26.93 -19.73
N GLU A 289 0.05 27.28 -20.39
CA GLU A 289 0.05 28.28 -21.47
C GLU A 289 -0.88 27.85 -22.63
N HIS A 290 -0.82 26.57 -23.01
CA HIS A 290 -1.58 26.00 -24.14
C HIS A 290 -2.94 25.41 -23.75
N ALA A 291 -3.25 25.31 -22.46
CA ALA A 291 -4.52 24.78 -21.98
C ALA A 291 -5.68 25.76 -22.22
N LYS A 292 -6.85 25.18 -22.48
CA LYS A 292 -8.11 25.92 -22.67
C LYS A 292 -8.84 26.14 -21.36
N ASN A 293 -8.91 25.10 -20.53
CA ASN A 293 -9.69 25.05 -19.28
C ASN A 293 -8.79 24.98 -18.04
N LEU A 294 -7.66 24.28 -18.14
CA LEU A 294 -6.73 24.07 -17.03
C LEU A 294 -6.06 25.39 -16.65
N LYS A 295 -6.24 25.78 -15.38
CA LYS A 295 -5.74 27.02 -14.80
C LYS A 295 -4.66 26.79 -13.77
N LYS A 296 -4.69 25.66 -13.07
CA LYS A 296 -3.78 25.41 -11.96
C LYS A 296 -3.31 23.97 -11.90
N VAL A 297 -2.02 23.77 -11.67
CA VAL A 297 -1.45 22.46 -11.39
C VAL A 297 -0.57 22.55 -10.15
N THR A 298 -0.83 21.69 -9.18
CA THR A 298 -0.03 21.59 -7.95
C THR A 298 0.64 20.22 -7.90
N VAL A 299 1.94 20.16 -7.64
CA VAL A 299 2.70 18.92 -7.44
C VAL A 299 3.19 18.89 -6.00
N ASN A 300 2.74 17.89 -5.24
CA ASN A 300 3.15 17.63 -3.88
C ASN A 300 4.09 16.42 -3.84
N TYR A 301 5.25 16.58 -3.22
CA TYR A 301 6.21 15.49 -3.03
C TYR A 301 6.00 14.82 -1.68
N PHE A 302 6.00 13.49 -1.68
CA PHE A 302 6.05 12.73 -0.43
C PHE A 302 7.42 12.86 0.23
N GLU A 303 7.41 12.77 1.55
CA GLU A 303 8.63 12.61 2.32
C GLU A 303 9.32 11.28 1.92
N THR A 304 10.65 11.30 1.86
CA THR A 304 11.44 10.17 1.30
C THR A 304 11.06 8.85 1.95
N ASN A 305 10.73 7.85 1.14
CA ASN A 305 10.30 6.50 1.58
C ASN A 305 9.00 6.49 2.43
N HIS A 306 8.14 7.51 2.28
CA HIS A 306 6.85 7.62 2.94
C HIS A 306 5.66 7.81 2.00
N GLY A 307 5.84 7.53 0.70
CA GLY A 307 4.77 7.48 -0.29
C GLY A 307 3.56 6.68 0.21
N GLN A 308 2.36 7.27 0.06
CA GLN A 308 1.10 6.57 0.30
C GLN A 308 0.40 6.35 -1.04
N ASN A 309 0.11 5.09 -1.31
CA ASN A 309 0.31 4.59 -2.65
C ASN A 309 -0.90 3.77 -3.13
N GLU A 310 -1.96 4.48 -3.55
CA GLU A 310 -2.93 3.91 -4.48
C GLU A 310 -2.22 3.57 -5.82
N GLY A 311 -1.09 4.22 -6.11
CA GLY A 311 -0.08 3.76 -7.08
C GLY A 311 0.42 2.33 -6.79
N ASP A 312 0.91 2.04 -5.57
CA ASP A 312 1.31 0.66 -5.21
C ASP A 312 0.15 -0.32 -5.30
N CYS A 313 -1.09 0.11 -5.05
CA CYS A 313 -2.26 -0.74 -5.27
C CYS A 313 -2.38 -1.13 -6.75
N MET A 314 -2.14 -0.21 -7.69
CA MET A 314 -2.06 -0.54 -9.11
C MET A 314 -0.92 -1.52 -9.39
N HIS A 315 0.29 -1.23 -8.89
CA HIS A 315 1.47 -2.06 -9.15
C HIS A 315 1.31 -3.46 -8.58
N SER A 316 0.79 -3.60 -7.36
CA SER A 316 0.51 -4.89 -6.72
C SER A 316 -0.49 -5.73 -7.50
N VAL A 317 -1.52 -5.10 -8.08
CA VAL A 317 -2.52 -5.77 -8.92
C VAL A 317 -1.90 -6.22 -10.23
N ILE A 318 -1.10 -5.35 -10.87
CA ILE A 318 -0.38 -5.65 -12.10
C ILE A 318 0.64 -6.78 -11.87
N GLU A 319 1.47 -6.70 -10.84
CA GLU A 319 2.44 -7.72 -10.44
C GLU A 319 1.76 -9.04 -10.10
N GLY A 320 0.62 -9.00 -9.42
CA GLY A 320 -0.20 -10.18 -9.15
C GLY A 320 -0.69 -10.85 -10.44
N LYS A 321 -1.04 -10.07 -11.47
CA LYS A 321 -1.45 -10.59 -12.78
C LYS A 321 -0.25 -11.14 -13.57
N VAL A 322 0.84 -10.38 -13.64
CA VAL A 322 2.09 -10.69 -14.34
C VAL A 322 2.75 -11.93 -13.74
N SER A 323 2.81 -12.04 -12.42
CA SER A 323 3.42 -13.18 -11.71
C SER A 323 2.73 -14.50 -12.01
N LYS A 324 1.40 -14.51 -12.11
CA LYS A 324 0.58 -15.68 -12.45
C LYS A 324 0.74 -16.17 -13.89
N GLN A 325 1.27 -15.35 -14.80
CA GLN A 325 1.54 -15.82 -16.16
C GLN A 325 2.83 -16.64 -16.18
N PRO A 326 2.79 -17.90 -16.64
CA PRO A 326 3.99 -18.75 -16.68
C PRO A 326 5.03 -18.17 -17.65
N GLU A 327 4.57 -17.62 -18.78
CA GLU A 327 5.42 -17.05 -19.81
C GLU A 327 4.92 -15.69 -20.30
N ILE A 328 5.86 -14.77 -20.50
CA ILE A 328 5.63 -13.47 -21.15
C ILE A 328 6.86 -13.21 -22.01
N MET A 329 6.73 -13.32 -23.32
CA MET A 329 7.85 -13.31 -24.25
C MET A 329 8.12 -11.93 -24.83
N VAL A 330 7.07 -11.14 -25.07
CA VAL A 330 7.17 -9.83 -25.75
C VAL A 330 6.48 -8.71 -24.97
N PRO A 331 6.92 -7.44 -25.11
CA PRO A 331 6.32 -6.29 -24.43
C PRO A 331 4.82 -6.09 -24.69
N SER A 332 4.34 -6.37 -25.91
CA SER A 332 2.91 -6.22 -26.26
C SER A 332 1.98 -7.11 -25.41
N GLN A 333 2.47 -8.27 -24.95
CA GLN A 333 1.72 -9.11 -24.00
C GLN A 333 1.56 -8.42 -22.65
N LEU A 334 2.53 -7.61 -22.21
CA LEU A 334 2.41 -6.83 -20.97
C LEU A 334 1.29 -5.80 -21.07
N ALA A 335 1.12 -5.13 -22.22
CA ALA A 335 0.05 -4.14 -22.41
C ALA A 335 -1.34 -4.75 -22.12
N THR A 336 -1.63 -5.92 -22.71
CA THR A 336 -2.89 -6.65 -22.48
C THR A 336 -3.03 -7.11 -21.01
N LEU A 337 -1.94 -7.59 -20.41
CA LEU A 337 -1.95 -8.05 -19.01
C LEU A 337 -2.20 -6.89 -18.04
N ILE A 338 -1.59 -5.74 -18.28
CA ILE A 338 -1.78 -4.52 -17.49
C ILE A 338 -3.22 -4.05 -17.63
N GLN A 339 -3.73 -3.89 -18.87
CA GLN A 339 -5.10 -3.46 -19.13
C GLN A 339 -6.14 -4.31 -18.38
N THR A 340 -5.93 -5.63 -18.36
CA THR A 340 -6.83 -6.63 -17.75
C THR A 340 -6.41 -7.08 -16.34
N ALA A 341 -5.54 -6.32 -15.67
CA ALA A 341 -5.03 -6.69 -14.35
C ALA A 341 -6.10 -6.63 -13.25
N ARG A 342 -7.02 -5.66 -13.33
CA ARG A 342 -8.12 -5.53 -12.35
C ARG A 342 -9.14 -6.68 -12.50
N ALA A 343 -9.79 -7.00 -11.38
CA ALA A 343 -10.86 -7.99 -11.35
C ALA A 343 -12.05 -7.60 -12.25
N THR A 344 -12.73 -8.63 -12.79
CA THR A 344 -13.94 -8.49 -13.59
C THR A 344 -15.00 -7.66 -12.85
N GLY A 345 -15.56 -6.65 -13.53
CA GLY A 345 -16.53 -5.71 -12.96
C GLY A 345 -15.96 -4.38 -12.47
N LYS A 346 -14.63 -4.21 -12.43
CA LYS A 346 -13.98 -2.90 -12.24
C LYS A 346 -13.56 -2.31 -13.59
N LYS A 347 -13.56 -0.97 -13.70
CA LYS A 347 -13.07 -0.27 -14.90
C LYS A 347 -11.61 -0.62 -15.16
N GLN A 348 -11.32 -1.15 -16.33
CA GLN A 348 -9.98 -1.56 -16.75
C GLN A 348 -9.00 -0.38 -16.73
N TYR A 349 -7.70 -0.68 -16.65
CA TYR A 349 -6.69 0.37 -16.79
C TYR A 349 -6.58 0.82 -18.24
N THR A 350 -6.44 2.12 -18.46
CA THR A 350 -6.13 2.64 -19.80
C THR A 350 -4.62 2.51 -20.01
N VAL A 351 -4.21 1.83 -21.09
CA VAL A 351 -2.80 1.60 -21.40
C VAL A 351 -2.41 2.40 -22.63
N TYR A 352 -1.35 3.19 -22.51
CA TYR A 352 -0.73 3.95 -23.59
C TYR A 352 0.63 3.38 -23.87
N GLU A 353 0.89 2.97 -25.10
CA GLU A 353 2.23 2.59 -25.54
C GLU A 353 2.97 3.85 -25.99
N ILE A 354 4.04 4.21 -25.29
CA ILE A 354 4.84 5.40 -25.59
C ILE A 354 5.91 5.04 -26.61
N ASN A 355 6.08 5.88 -27.63
CA ASN A 355 7.13 5.80 -28.64
C ASN A 355 8.15 6.94 -28.49
N THR A 356 9.32 6.80 -29.10
CA THR A 356 10.38 7.83 -29.04
C THR A 356 9.89 9.19 -29.55
N VAL A 357 9.03 9.19 -30.57
CA VAL A 357 8.45 10.41 -31.16
C VAL A 357 7.48 11.15 -30.23
N ASP A 358 6.95 10.46 -29.21
CA ASP A 358 6.09 11.08 -28.21
C ASP A 358 6.89 11.85 -27.15
N VAL A 359 8.15 11.50 -26.95
CA VAL A 359 8.99 12.05 -25.87
C VAL A 359 9.47 13.44 -26.26
N ILE A 360 9.04 14.44 -25.48
CA ILE A 360 9.37 15.85 -25.69
C ILE A 360 10.56 16.21 -24.81
N ASP A 361 11.48 17.01 -25.34
CA ASP A 361 12.64 17.50 -24.57
C ASP A 361 12.29 18.70 -23.69
N TRP A 362 11.57 18.42 -22.60
CA TRP A 362 11.17 19.41 -21.61
C TRP A 362 12.36 20.07 -20.90
N LYS A 363 13.49 19.37 -20.81
CA LYS A 363 14.73 19.93 -20.27
C LYS A 363 15.22 21.08 -21.15
N ARG A 364 15.22 20.91 -22.47
CA ARG A 364 15.56 21.99 -23.41
C ARG A 364 14.58 23.14 -23.30
N TYR A 365 13.29 22.87 -23.27
CA TYR A 365 12.27 23.92 -23.06
C TYR A 365 12.52 24.72 -21.78
N GLY A 366 12.81 24.05 -20.66
CA GLY A 366 13.15 24.69 -19.39
C GLY A 366 14.40 25.57 -19.44
N GLN A 367 15.38 25.21 -20.27
CA GLN A 367 16.57 26.01 -20.54
C GLN A 367 16.23 27.25 -21.36
N ASP A 368 15.41 27.09 -22.40
CA ASP A 368 15.00 28.16 -23.31
C ASP A 368 14.19 29.24 -22.59
N ILE A 369 13.30 28.87 -21.65
CA ILE A 369 12.56 29.83 -20.82
C ILE A 369 13.39 30.39 -19.63
N GLY A 370 14.62 29.90 -19.45
CA GLY A 370 15.52 30.37 -18.40
C GLY A 370 15.08 30.01 -16.98
N LEU A 371 14.39 28.88 -16.76
CA LEU A 371 13.85 28.50 -15.44
C LEU A 371 14.94 28.40 -14.36
N HIS A 372 16.17 28.04 -14.73
CA HIS A 372 17.33 28.00 -13.84
C HIS A 372 17.74 29.39 -13.29
N ALA A 373 17.34 30.47 -13.95
CA ALA A 373 17.59 31.85 -13.55
C ALA A 373 16.51 32.40 -12.62
N TRP A 374 15.43 31.65 -12.37
CA TRP A 374 14.36 32.07 -11.48
C TRP A 374 14.82 31.98 -10.02
N ARG A 375 14.32 32.90 -9.19
CA ARG A 375 14.72 33.08 -7.79
C ARG A 375 13.51 33.19 -6.90
N ASP A 376 13.65 32.78 -5.65
CA ASP A 376 12.65 33.12 -4.63
C ASP A 376 12.50 34.65 -4.57
N ALA A 377 11.25 35.12 -4.59
CA ALA A 377 10.93 36.53 -4.54
C ALA A 377 11.19 37.18 -3.18
N LEU A 378 11.25 36.39 -2.09
CA LEU A 378 11.46 36.90 -0.73
C LEU A 378 12.95 37.19 -0.45
N ASP A 379 13.83 36.25 -0.78
CA ASP A 379 15.25 36.31 -0.40
C ASP A 379 16.20 36.36 -1.61
N GLY A 380 15.68 36.24 -2.84
CA GLY A 380 16.48 36.30 -4.07
C GLY A 380 17.34 35.06 -4.33
N ASN A 381 17.17 33.99 -3.54
CA ASN A 381 18.02 32.81 -3.61
C ASN A 381 17.66 31.88 -4.77
N ILE A 382 18.63 31.07 -5.20
CA ILE A 382 18.41 30.01 -6.20
C ILE A 382 17.54 28.92 -5.58
N LEU A 383 16.49 28.52 -6.30
CA LEU A 383 15.62 27.44 -5.86
C LEU A 383 16.37 26.10 -5.80
N VAL A 384 16.50 25.56 -4.59
CA VAL A 384 17.10 24.24 -4.36
C VAL A 384 16.00 23.17 -4.50
N TRP A 385 15.81 22.66 -5.72
CA TRP A 385 14.75 21.69 -6.06
C TRP A 385 14.68 20.48 -5.12
N THR A 386 15.83 19.98 -4.64
CA THR A 386 15.90 18.82 -3.75
C THR A 386 15.22 19.06 -2.39
N LYS A 387 15.06 20.32 -1.98
CA LYS A 387 14.39 20.71 -0.73
C LYS A 387 12.93 21.13 -0.91
N VAL A 388 12.43 21.22 -2.14
CA VAL A 388 11.05 21.67 -2.39
C VAL A 388 10.06 20.56 -2.04
N MET A 389 9.01 20.85 -1.28
CA MET A 389 8.00 19.85 -0.90
C MET A 389 6.70 20.01 -1.68
N SER A 390 6.42 21.20 -2.21
CA SER A 390 5.33 21.41 -3.14
C SER A 390 5.64 22.54 -4.11
N VAL A 391 5.14 22.40 -5.34
CA VAL A 391 5.19 23.44 -6.39
C VAL A 391 3.77 23.62 -6.91
N ALA A 392 3.28 24.86 -6.95
CA ALA A 392 2.01 25.19 -7.57
C ALA A 392 2.25 26.18 -8.72
N LEU A 393 1.65 25.89 -9.87
CA LEU A 393 1.68 26.75 -11.03
C LEU A 393 0.26 27.17 -11.39
N GLU A 394 0.05 28.46 -11.61
CA GLU A 394 -1.27 29.03 -11.82
C GLU A 394 -1.26 30.05 -12.95
N LYS A 395 -2.21 29.92 -13.88
CA LYS A 395 -2.44 30.85 -14.98
C LYS A 395 -3.39 31.96 -14.52
N ARG A 396 -2.86 33.17 -14.35
CA ARG A 396 -3.62 34.39 -14.01
C ARG A 396 -3.47 35.43 -15.10
N LYS A 397 -4.60 35.90 -15.65
CA LYS A 397 -4.65 36.98 -16.66
C LYS A 397 -3.68 36.80 -17.86
N GLY A 398 -3.44 35.56 -18.27
CA GLY A 398 -2.56 35.23 -19.39
C GLY A 398 -1.10 34.99 -19.03
N GLU A 399 -0.69 35.21 -17.78
CA GLU A 399 0.64 34.88 -17.28
C GLU A 399 0.59 33.68 -16.33
N CYS A 400 1.63 32.84 -16.35
CA CYS A 400 1.76 31.73 -15.40
C CYS A 400 2.70 32.09 -14.26
N ASP A 401 2.19 32.06 -13.04
CA ASP A 401 2.96 32.23 -11.81
C ASP A 401 3.42 30.86 -11.28
N MET A 402 4.61 30.82 -10.67
CA MET A 402 5.11 29.65 -9.98
C MET A 402 5.30 29.95 -8.51
N LEU A 403 4.76 29.08 -7.68
CA LEU A 403 4.79 29.11 -6.23
C LEU A 403 5.48 27.84 -5.74
N PHE A 404 6.20 27.91 -4.63
CA PHE A 404 6.83 26.75 -4.02
C PHE A 404 6.82 26.84 -2.49
N LYS A 405 7.04 25.71 -1.82
CA LYS A 405 7.31 25.66 -0.39
C LYS A 405 8.28 24.54 -0.05
N HIS A 406 9.06 24.74 1.01
CA HIS A 406 10.07 23.79 1.49
C HIS A 406 9.54 22.82 2.55
N SER A 407 8.37 23.12 3.10
CA SER A 407 7.64 22.29 4.04
C SER A 407 6.15 22.26 3.67
N HIS A 408 5.47 21.13 3.89
CA HIS A 408 4.01 21.09 3.72
C HIS A 408 3.26 21.90 4.78
N MET A 409 3.94 22.26 5.87
CA MET A 409 3.42 23.08 6.98
C MET A 409 3.54 24.59 6.71
N GLU A 410 4.38 25.00 5.76
CA GLU A 410 4.59 26.40 5.40
C GLU A 410 3.59 26.90 4.35
N GLU A 411 3.46 28.23 4.28
CA GLU A 411 2.76 28.90 3.19
C GLU A 411 3.60 28.92 1.90
N PHE A 412 2.94 29.12 0.76
CA PHE A 412 3.63 29.19 -0.53
C PHE A 412 4.41 30.51 -0.66
N SER A 413 5.67 30.39 -1.06
CA SER A 413 6.50 31.51 -1.50
C SER A 413 6.41 31.70 -3.01
N VAL A 414 6.51 32.93 -3.48
CA VAL A 414 6.40 33.29 -4.90
C VAL A 414 7.76 33.20 -5.57
N VAL A 415 7.84 32.67 -6.79
CA VAL A 415 9.05 32.70 -7.59
C VAL A 415 9.05 33.93 -8.48
N SER A 416 10.10 34.73 -8.37
CA SER A 416 10.35 35.88 -9.24
C SER A 416 10.98 35.45 -10.56
N LYS A 417 10.44 35.97 -11.67
CA LYS A 417 11.04 35.84 -13.01
C LYS A 417 12.08 36.94 -13.19
N PRO A 418 13.27 36.64 -13.72
CA PRO A 418 14.19 37.69 -14.13
C PRO A 418 13.52 38.56 -15.22
N PRO A 419 13.77 39.89 -15.24
CA PRO A 419 13.22 40.76 -16.27
C PRO A 419 13.66 40.26 -17.65
N LYS A 420 12.70 40.14 -18.60
CA LYS A 420 13.01 39.77 -19.99
C LYS A 420 14.08 40.73 -20.52
N ARG A 421 15.25 40.22 -20.91
CA ARG A 421 16.20 41.02 -21.70
C ARG A 421 15.48 41.40 -22.99
N GLN A 422 15.18 42.69 -23.16
CA GLN A 422 14.84 43.22 -24.47
C GLN A 422 16.07 42.98 -25.36
N VAL A 423 15.98 42.00 -26.25
CA VAL A 423 16.89 41.92 -27.38
C VAL A 423 16.53 43.14 -28.21
N GLN A 424 17.33 44.20 -28.11
CA GLN A 424 17.28 45.28 -29.10
C GLN A 424 17.49 44.62 -30.45
N GLU A 425 16.45 44.61 -31.28
CA GLU A 425 16.59 44.43 -32.71
C GLU A 425 17.59 45.48 -33.19
N GLN A 426 18.85 45.07 -33.35
CA GLN A 426 19.81 45.84 -34.11
C GLN A 426 19.32 45.78 -35.55
N ASN A 427 18.58 46.81 -35.94
CA ASN A 427 18.32 47.18 -37.31
C ASN A 427 19.63 47.10 -38.10
N THR A 428 19.75 46.06 -38.90
CA THR A 428 20.76 45.99 -39.96
C THR A 428 20.13 46.68 -41.16
N ALA A 429 20.55 47.94 -41.35
CA ALA A 429 20.44 48.65 -42.62
C ALA A 429 21.50 48.14 -43.61
#